data_AF-A0A438GAH9-F1
#
_entry.id   AF-A0A438GAH9-F1
#
_cell.length_a   1.000
_cell.length_b   1.000
_cell.length_c   1.000
_cell.angle_alpha   90.00
_cell.angle_beta   90.00
_cell.angle_gamma   90.00
#
_symmetry.space_group_name_H-M   'P 1'
#
loop_
_entity.id
_entity.type
_entity.pdbx_description
1 polymer ?
#
loop_
_entity_poly.entity_id
_entity_poly.type
_entity_poly.pdbx_seq_one_letter_code
_entity_poly.pdbx_strand_id
1 'polypeptide(L)'
;MSLTFGWDYWASRVISDLFTLCPDAKTATDVPTEMIEKVIETLGLQKKRAAMIQRFSREYLDDSWTHVTQLHGIGKYAADAYAIFCSGDWGLVVPNDHMLVKYWKYLYKVITPYGSQKQ
;
A
#
# COMPACT_ATOMS: atom_id res chain seq x y z
N MET A 1 -11.36 13.98 23.30
CA MET A 1 -9.90 14.00 23.09
C MET A 1 -9.52 12.64 22.54
N SER A 2 -9.45 12.54 21.21
CA SER A 2 -9.38 11.28 20.47
C SER A 2 -7.99 10.66 20.53
N LEU A 3 -7.93 9.40 20.97
CA LEU A 3 -6.73 8.54 21.07
C LEU A 3 -6.12 8.17 19.69
N THR A 4 -6.53 8.81 18.60
CA THR A 4 -6.12 8.46 17.23
C THR A 4 -4.78 9.07 16.82
N PHE A 5 -4.34 10.16 17.46
CA PHE A 5 -3.15 10.91 17.02
C PHE A 5 -1.82 10.19 17.28
N GLY A 6 -1.78 9.22 18.21
CA GLY A 6 -0.56 8.53 18.59
C GLY A 6 -0.13 7.46 17.58
N TRP A 7 -1.06 6.63 17.12
CA TRP A 7 -0.74 5.45 16.29
C TRP A 7 -0.31 5.81 14.87
N ASP A 8 -0.96 6.80 14.25
CA ASP A 8 -0.63 7.25 12.90
C ASP A 8 0.78 7.86 12.84
N TYR A 9 1.22 8.53 13.91
CA TYR A 9 2.55 9.11 14.01
C TYR A 9 3.65 8.05 14.04
N TRP A 10 3.47 6.98 14.82
CA TRP A 10 4.45 5.89 14.91
C TRP A 10 4.56 5.10 13.60
N ALA A 11 3.42 4.78 12.97
CA ALA A 11 3.41 4.12 11.67
C ALA A 11 4.08 4.97 10.59
N SER A 12 3.80 6.28 10.57
CA SER A 12 4.41 7.21 9.59
C SER A 12 5.93 7.30 9.74
N ARG A 13 6.45 7.28 10.97
CA ARG A 13 7.90 7.25 11.22
C ARG A 13 8.54 5.97 10.72
N VAL A 14 7.99 4.81 11.05
CA VAL A 14 8.53 3.52 10.61
C VAL A 14 8.51 3.41 9.09
N ILE A 15 7.46 3.90 8.42
CA ILE A 15 7.39 3.94 6.95
C ILE A 15 8.50 4.83 6.37
N SER A 16 8.73 6.02 6.94
CA SER A 16 9.81 6.92 6.51
C SER A 16 11.20 6.28 6.67
N ASP A 17 11.44 5.63 7.80
CA ASP A 17 12.71 4.94 8.08
C ASP A 17 12.90 3.75 7.12
N LEU A 18 11.83 3.02 6.81
CA LEU A 18 11.84 1.92 5.85
C LEU A 18 12.19 2.41 4.43
N PHE A 19 11.60 3.52 3.97
CA PHE A 19 11.93 4.08 2.65
C PHE A 19 13.31 4.76 2.61
N THR A 20 13.85 5.18 3.75
CA THR A 20 15.25 5.61 3.83
C THR A 20 16.21 4.43 3.65
N LEU A 21 15.90 3.28 4.26
CA LEU A 21 16.70 2.06 4.12
C LEU A 21 16.52 1.40 2.74
N CYS A 22 15.30 1.40 2.22
CA CYS A 22 14.88 0.75 0.98
C CYS A 22 14.15 1.77 0.08
N PRO A 23 14.88 2.66 -0.61
CA PRO A 23 14.27 3.72 -1.44
C PRO A 23 13.55 3.17 -2.68
N ASP A 24 13.90 1.96 -3.12
CA ASP A 24 13.29 1.29 -4.25
C ASP A 24 13.19 -0.23 -4.01
N ALA A 25 12.42 -0.91 -4.88
CA ALA A 25 12.22 -2.34 -4.81
C ALA A 25 13.53 -3.12 -4.94
N LYS A 26 14.50 -2.61 -5.72
CA LYS A 26 15.78 -3.30 -5.94
C LYS A 26 16.62 -3.30 -4.67
N THR A 27 16.69 -2.16 -4.00
CA THR A 27 17.37 -2.04 -2.71
C THR A 27 16.71 -2.94 -1.67
N ALA A 28 15.38 -3.01 -1.66
CA ALA A 28 14.65 -3.91 -0.78
C ALA A 28 14.98 -5.40 -1.00
N THR A 29 15.36 -5.83 -2.22
CA THR A 29 15.80 -7.23 -2.43
C THR A 29 17.20 -7.53 -1.92
N ASP A 30 18.05 -6.51 -1.78
CA ASP A 30 19.49 -6.67 -1.56
C ASP A 30 19.91 -6.38 -0.11
N VAL A 31 19.16 -5.51 0.59
CA VAL A 31 19.37 -5.22 2.01
C VAL A 31 19.18 -6.49 2.85
N PRO A 32 20.03 -6.78 3.86
CA PRO A 32 19.83 -7.93 4.76
C PRO A 32 18.45 -7.88 5.44
N THR A 33 17.76 -9.01 5.51
CA THR A 33 16.40 -9.10 6.06
C THR A 33 16.34 -8.57 7.49
N GLU A 34 17.39 -8.81 8.29
CA GLU A 34 17.51 -8.38 9.68
C GLU A 34 17.50 -6.84 9.84
N MET A 35 17.98 -6.11 8.83
CA MET A 35 17.93 -4.64 8.84
C MET A 35 16.49 -4.14 8.68
N ILE A 36 15.71 -4.78 7.80
CA ILE A 36 14.28 -4.48 7.63
C ILE A 36 13.52 -4.86 8.90
N GLU A 37 13.81 -6.03 9.49
CA GLU A 37 13.22 -6.47 10.76
C GLU A 37 13.40 -5.44 11.88
N LYS A 38 14.61 -4.89 12.00
CA LYS A 38 14.95 -3.88 13.01
C LYS A 38 14.17 -2.59 12.80
N VAL A 39 13.99 -2.13 11.56
CA VAL A 39 13.22 -0.91 11.26
C VAL A 39 11.75 -1.08 11.64
N ILE A 40 11.17 -2.24 11.34
CA ILE A 40 9.73 -2.50 11.56
C ILE A 40 9.41 -3.20 12.88
N GLU A 41 10.39 -3.34 13.77
CA GLU A 41 10.29 -4.14 15.00
C GLU A 41 9.08 -3.74 15.85
N THR A 42 8.84 -2.43 15.97
CA THR A 42 7.76 -1.85 16.78
C THR A 42 6.35 -2.14 16.25
N LEU A 43 6.22 -2.56 14.98
CA LEU A 43 4.93 -2.89 14.35
C LEU A 43 4.49 -4.35 14.57
N GLY A 44 5.40 -5.19 15.08
CA GLY A 44 5.15 -6.62 15.30
C GLY A 44 5.10 -7.46 14.02
N LEU A 45 5.26 -8.78 14.17
CA LEU A 45 5.40 -9.75 13.07
C LEU A 45 6.57 -9.42 12.11
N GLN A 46 7.60 -8.74 12.62
CA GLN A 46 8.71 -8.18 11.87
C GLN A 46 9.41 -9.20 10.98
N LYS A 47 9.69 -10.41 11.49
CA LYS A 47 10.33 -11.49 10.70
C LYS A 47 9.52 -11.85 9.47
N LYS A 48 8.21 -12.06 9.66
CA LYS A 48 7.29 -12.41 8.58
C LYS A 48 7.14 -11.24 7.59
N ARG A 49 6.97 -10.02 8.10
CA ARG A 49 6.79 -8.82 7.27
C ARG A 49 8.04 -8.48 6.46
N ALA A 50 9.23 -8.60 7.04
CA ALA A 50 10.49 -8.38 6.35
C ALA A 50 10.67 -9.36 5.18
N ALA A 51 10.49 -10.66 5.44
CA ALA A 51 10.52 -11.67 4.38
C ALA A 51 9.46 -11.42 3.29
N MET A 52 8.25 -11.01 3.68
CA MET A 52 7.20 -10.63 2.72
C MET A 52 7.58 -9.42 1.87
N ILE A 53 8.15 -8.37 2.46
CA ILE A 53 8.59 -7.15 1.75
C ILE A 53 9.65 -7.50 0.70
N GLN A 54 10.66 -8.31 1.06
CA GLN A 54 11.71 -8.68 0.12
C GLN A 54 11.18 -9.54 -1.03
N ARG A 55 10.31 -10.51 -0.71
CA ARG A 55 9.68 -11.37 -1.71
C ARG A 55 8.79 -10.56 -2.66
N PHE A 56 7.92 -9.71 -2.11
CA PHE A 56 7.10 -8.79 -2.88
C PHE A 56 7.95 -7.93 -3.80
N SER A 57 9.03 -7.33 -3.29
CA SER A 57 9.90 -6.45 -4.07
C SER A 57 10.59 -7.18 -5.23
N ARG A 58 10.97 -8.45 -5.02
CA ARG A 58 11.54 -9.29 -6.07
C ARG A 58 10.51 -9.65 -7.14
N GLU A 59 9.32 -10.07 -6.74
CA GLU A 59 8.23 -10.39 -7.68
C GLU A 59 7.74 -9.14 -8.43
N TYR A 60 7.76 -7.97 -7.78
CA TYR A 60 7.39 -6.69 -8.40
C TYR A 60 8.33 -6.28 -9.53
N LEU A 61 9.62 -6.61 -9.42
CA LEU A 61 10.63 -6.35 -10.45
C LEU A 61 10.67 -7.40 -11.57
N ASP A 62 9.94 -8.49 -11.42
CA ASP A 62 9.79 -9.49 -12.46
C ASP A 62 8.75 -9.01 -13.49
N ASP A 63 8.93 -9.38 -14.76
CA ASP A 63 8.03 -9.01 -15.86
C ASP A 63 6.85 -9.99 -16.01
N SER A 64 6.75 -10.99 -15.12
CA SER A 64 5.80 -12.10 -15.22
C SER A 64 4.39 -11.80 -14.71
N TRP A 65 4.20 -10.71 -13.95
CA TRP A 65 2.91 -10.36 -13.36
C TRP A 65 2.13 -9.37 -14.23
N THR A 66 0.82 -9.56 -14.29
CA THR A 66 -0.12 -8.68 -15.01
C THR A 66 -1.12 -7.99 -14.07
N HIS A 67 -1.35 -8.59 -12.89
CA HIS A 67 -2.24 -8.05 -11.88
C HIS A 67 -1.54 -8.02 -10.52
N VAL A 68 -1.64 -6.91 -9.79
CA VAL A 68 -0.98 -6.75 -8.49
C VAL A 68 -1.39 -7.81 -7.47
N THR A 69 -2.57 -8.43 -7.62
CA THR A 69 -3.04 -9.54 -6.78
C THR A 69 -2.22 -10.82 -6.91
N GLN A 70 -1.41 -10.94 -7.96
CA GLN A 70 -0.47 -12.05 -8.14
C GLN A 70 0.76 -11.91 -7.23
N LEU A 71 1.08 -10.68 -6.80
CA LEU A 71 2.26 -10.39 -5.99
C LEU A 71 2.05 -10.82 -4.54
N HIS A 72 3.08 -11.42 -3.96
CA HIS A 72 3.05 -11.90 -2.59
C HIS A 72 2.73 -10.78 -1.59
N GLY A 73 1.77 -11.02 -0.70
CA GLY A 73 1.37 -10.06 0.33
C GLY A 73 0.34 -9.02 -0.12
N ILE A 74 -0.05 -8.99 -1.40
CA ILE A 74 -1.13 -8.13 -1.89
C ILE A 74 -2.48 -8.81 -1.68
N GLY A 75 -3.22 -8.31 -0.69
CA GLY A 75 -4.62 -8.67 -0.47
C GLY A 75 -5.60 -7.68 -1.12
N LYS A 76 -6.91 -7.90 -0.93
CA LYS A 76 -7.97 -7.06 -1.51
C LYS A 76 -7.77 -5.57 -1.23
N TYR A 77 -7.40 -5.21 0.00
CA TYR A 77 -7.13 -3.82 0.38
C TYR A 77 -6.09 -3.15 -0.54
N ALA A 78 -4.93 -3.79 -0.72
CA ALA A 78 -3.86 -3.23 -1.51
C ALA A 78 -4.20 -3.21 -3.01
N ALA A 79 -4.90 -4.23 -3.50
CA ALA A 79 -5.40 -4.26 -4.88
C ALA A 79 -6.42 -3.15 -5.16
N ASP A 80 -7.40 -2.93 -4.27
CA ASP A 80 -8.36 -1.84 -4.39
C ASP A 80 -7.64 -0.47 -4.34
N ALA A 81 -6.68 -0.30 -3.41
CA ALA A 81 -5.89 0.92 -3.32
C ALA A 81 -5.08 1.19 -4.60
N TYR A 82 -4.46 0.16 -5.18
CA TYR A 82 -3.73 0.28 -6.43
C TYR A 82 -4.64 0.69 -7.59
N ALA A 83 -5.81 0.07 -7.73
CA ALA A 83 -6.79 0.45 -8.74
C ALA A 83 -7.24 1.92 -8.58
N ILE A 84 -7.49 2.36 -7.34
CA ILE A 84 -7.95 3.72 -7.05
C ILE A 84 -6.87 4.77 -7.30
N PHE A 85 -5.64 4.54 -6.82
CA PHE A 85 -4.61 5.58 -6.75
C PHE A 85 -3.53 5.47 -7.83
N CYS A 86 -3.26 4.27 -8.36
CA CYS A 86 -2.18 4.03 -9.32
C CYS A 86 -2.70 3.82 -10.75
N SER A 87 -3.69 2.95 -10.95
CA SER A 87 -4.22 2.65 -12.28
C SER A 87 -5.31 3.62 -12.76
N GLY A 88 -6.01 4.28 -11.83
CA GLY A 88 -7.14 5.16 -12.14
C GLY A 88 -8.46 4.43 -12.40
N ASP A 89 -8.50 3.11 -12.21
CA ASP A 89 -9.66 2.23 -12.38
C ASP A 89 -10.60 2.25 -11.15
N TRP A 90 -10.68 3.37 -10.44
CA TRP A 90 -11.43 3.51 -9.18
C TRP A 90 -12.93 3.14 -9.30
N GLY A 91 -13.51 3.30 -10.49
CA GLY A 91 -14.90 2.94 -10.79
C GLY A 91 -15.14 1.45 -11.04
N LEU A 92 -14.08 0.65 -11.21
CA LEU A 92 -14.14 -0.81 -11.43
C LEU A 92 -14.00 -1.61 -10.14
N VAL A 93 -13.79 -0.94 -9.00
CA VAL A 93 -13.61 -1.58 -7.69
C VAL A 93 -14.65 -1.12 -6.69
N VAL A 94 -14.96 -2.01 -5.74
CA VAL A 94 -15.76 -1.70 -4.56
C VAL A 94 -14.92 -2.05 -3.32
N PRO A 95 -14.32 -1.06 -2.64
CA PRO A 95 -13.47 -1.32 -1.49
C PRO A 95 -14.29 -1.76 -0.27
N ASN A 96 -13.67 -2.57 0.59
CA ASN A 96 -14.26 -2.96 1.88
C ASN A 96 -13.62 -2.22 3.06
N ASP A 97 -12.41 -1.68 2.88
CA ASP A 97 -11.70 -0.98 3.94
C ASP A 97 -12.37 0.35 4.28
N HIS A 98 -12.48 0.64 5.57
CA HIS A 98 -13.23 1.79 6.07
C HIS A 98 -12.72 3.12 5.51
N MET A 99 -11.40 3.28 5.38
CA MET A 99 -10.80 4.52 4.89
C MET A 99 -10.84 4.60 3.36
N LEU A 100 -10.61 3.48 2.66
CA LEU A 100 -10.80 3.44 1.21
C LEU A 100 -12.25 3.71 0.81
N VAL A 101 -13.24 3.16 1.53
CA VAL A 101 -14.67 3.41 1.27
C VAL A 101 -15.01 4.90 1.41
N LYS A 102 -14.44 5.60 2.40
CA LYS A 102 -14.63 7.04 2.55
C LYS A 102 -14.11 7.81 1.33
N TYR A 103 -12.89 7.50 0.89
CA TYR A 103 -12.29 8.17 -0.26
C TYR A 103 -13.04 7.83 -1.57
N TRP A 104 -13.39 6.57 -1.76
CA TRP A 104 -14.17 6.10 -2.91
C TRP A 104 -15.53 6.80 -3.00
N LYS A 105 -16.28 6.93 -1.89
CA LYS A 105 -17.53 7.73 -1.85
C LYS A 105 -17.30 9.21 -2.17
N TYR A 106 -16.18 9.77 -1.74
CA TYR A 106 -15.80 11.14 -2.11
C TYR A 106 -15.56 11.27 -3.62
N LEU A 107 -14.88 10.31 -4.26
CA LEU A 107 -14.71 10.28 -5.73
C LEU A 107 -16.06 10.29 -6.46
N TYR A 108 -17.02 9.47 -6.02
CA TYR A 108 -18.38 9.52 -6.57
C TYR A 108 -18.98 10.92 -6.43
N LYS A 109 -18.87 11.56 -5.26
CA LYS A 109 -19.43 12.90 -5.04
C LYS A 109 -18.80 13.96 -5.95
N VAL A 110 -17.50 13.90 -6.24
CA VAL A 110 -16.81 14.97 -6.98
C VAL A 110 -16.72 14.71 -8.48
N ILE A 111 -16.69 13.45 -8.91
CA ILE A 111 -16.53 13.08 -10.33
C ILE A 111 -17.89 12.85 -11.01
N THR A 112 -18.87 12.22 -10.34
CA THR A 112 -20.17 11.94 -10.97
C THR A 112 -20.98 13.19 -11.36
N PRO A 113 -20.92 14.33 -10.65
CA PRO A 113 -21.59 15.55 -11.12
C PRO A 113 -20.94 16.18 -12.36
N TYR A 114 -19.67 15.86 -12.66
CA TYR A 114 -18.93 16.41 -13.80
C TYR A 114 -19.06 15.57 -15.08
N GLY A 115 -19.43 14.29 -14.97
CA GLY A 115 -19.64 13.39 -16.11
C GLY A 115 -20.91 13.68 -16.93
N SER A 116 -21.87 14.42 -16.38
CA SER A 116 -23.16 14.71 -17.01
C SER A 116 -23.27 16.11 -17.63
N GLN A 117 -22.17 16.87 -17.72
CA GLN A 117 -22.13 18.19 -18.39
C GLN A 117 -21.34 18.21 -19.70
N LYS A 118 -21.15 17.04 -20.33
CA LYS A 118 -20.74 16.94 -21.74
C LYS A 118 -21.76 16.09 -22.50
N GLN A 119 -22.91 16.68 -22.80
CA GLN A 119 -23.79 16.26 -23.88
C GLN A 119 -24.25 17.51 -24.63
#